data_AF-A0AAV6LXV7-F1
#
_entry.id   AF-A0AAV6LXV7-F1
#
_cell.length_a   1.000
_cell.length_b   1.000
_cell.length_c   1.000
_cell.angle_alpha   90.00
_cell.angle_beta   90.00
_cell.angle_gamma   90.00
#
_symmetry.space_group_name_H-M   'P 1'
#
loop_
_entity.id
_entity.type
_entity.pdbx_description
1 polymer ?
#
loop_
_entity_poly.entity_id
_entity_poly.type
_entity_poly.pdbx_seq_one_letter_code
_entity_poly.pdbx_strand_id
1 'polypeptide(L)' 'MPFFFPILFLSLLSAATACDRCVHQAKAAFYQDEAAGAYRGACGYGDLTPALANGYFSAIMPPLYKYGAGCGACFQIRS' A
#
# COMPACT_ATOMS: atom_id res chain seq x y z
N MET A 1 -20.27 28.08 -29.38
CA MET A 1 -19.09 27.69 -28.60
C MET A 1 -19.23 27.84 -27.05
N PRO A 2 -20.39 27.58 -26.39
CA PRO A 2 -20.47 27.65 -24.91
C PRO A 2 -20.30 26.30 -24.19
N PHE A 3 -20.41 25.17 -24.91
CA PHE A 3 -20.37 23.83 -24.31
C PHE A 3 -18.97 23.21 -24.23
N PHE A 4 -17.97 23.79 -24.89
CA PHE A 4 -16.61 23.24 -24.91
C PHE A 4 -15.93 23.29 -23.53
N PHE A 5 -16.13 24.40 -22.82
CA PHE A 5 -15.54 24.65 -21.50
C PHE A 5 -16.04 23.69 -20.40
N PRO A 6 -17.36 23.43 -20.24
CA PRO A 6 -17.85 22.48 -19.25
C PRO A 6 -17.47 21.02 -19.56
N ILE A 7 -17.40 20.64 -20.85
CA ILE A 7 -17.00 19.29 -21.26
C ILE A 7 -15.51 19.05 -20.96
N LEU A 8 -14.65 20.03 -21.25
CA LEU A 8 -13.23 19.96 -20.90
C LEU A 8 -13.06 19.80 -19.37
N PHE A 9 -13.78 20.60 -18.57
CA PHE A 9 -13.71 20.54 -17.12
C PHE A 9 -14.12 19.17 -16.55
N LEU A 10 -15.22 18.58 -17.04
CA LEU A 10 -15.68 17.25 -16.63
C LEU A 10 -14.65 16.15 -16.97
N SER A 11 -13.95 16.31 -18.09
CA SER A 11 -12.93 15.36 -18.55
C SER A 11 -11.71 15.34 -17.63
N LEU A 12 -11.26 16.52 -17.16
CA LEU A 12 -10.16 16.63 -16.20
C LEU A 12 -10.51 16.04 -14.82
N LEU A 13 -11.74 16.24 -14.35
CA LEU A 13 -12.24 15.66 -13.09
C LEU A 13 -12.23 14.13 -13.11
N SER A 14 -12.63 13.52 -14.24
CA SER A 14 -12.62 12.06 -14.39
C SER A 14 -11.19 11.48 -14.43
N ALA A 15 -10.22 12.22 -14.98
CA ALA A 15 -8.83 11.76 -15.01
C ALA A 15 -8.18 11.78 -13.62
N ALA A 16 -8.50 12.78 -12.78
CA ALA A 16 -7.97 12.88 -11.43
C ALA A 16 -8.48 11.76 -10.50
N THR A 17 -9.76 11.41 -10.60
CA THR A 17 -10.41 10.36 -9.79
C THR A 17 -10.04 8.93 -10.21
N ALA A 18 -9.54 8.74 -11.44
CA ALA A 18 -8.98 7.46 -11.87
C ALA A 18 -7.63 7.15 -11.20
N CYS A 19 -6.96 8.16 -10.63
CA CYS A 19 -5.60 8.02 -10.13
C CYS A 19 -5.51 7.25 -8.79
N ASP A 20 -6.58 7.20 -8.00
CA ASP A 20 -6.63 6.41 -6.75
C ASP A 20 -6.53 4.90 -6.99
N ARG A 21 -6.71 4.43 -8.24
CA ARG A 21 -6.52 3.04 -8.67
C ARG A 21 -5.28 2.85 -9.54
N CYS A 22 -4.46 3.88 -9.73
CA CYS A 22 -3.26 3.74 -10.53
C CYS A 22 -2.24 2.83 -9.84
N VAL A 23 -1.61 1.97 -10.64
CA VAL A 23 -0.50 1.14 -10.17
C VAL A 23 0.69 2.04 -9.92
N HIS A 24 1.16 2.07 -8.68
CA HIS A 24 2.40 2.75 -8.31
C HIS A 24 3.59 1.81 -8.48
N GLN A 25 4.67 2.31 -9.05
CA GLN A 25 5.92 1.58 -9.09
C GLN A 25 6.49 1.46 -7.68
N ALA A 26 6.81 0.22 -7.29
CA ALA A 26 7.43 -0.09 -6.02
C ALA A 26 8.49 -1.17 -6.24
N LYS A 27 9.45 -1.25 -5.31
CA LYS A 27 10.46 -2.31 -5.29
C LYS A 27 10.15 -3.25 -4.13
N ALA A 28 10.04 -4.54 -4.42
CA ALA A 28 9.89 -5.58 -3.43
C ALA A 28 11.19 -6.39 -3.31
N ALA A 29 11.49 -6.87 -2.11
CA ALA A 29 12.58 -7.78 -1.83
C ALA A 29 12.13 -8.76 -0.74
N PHE A 30 12.66 -9.98 -0.79
CA PHE A 30 12.45 -10.97 0.24
C PHE A 30 13.64 -10.95 1.21
N TYR A 31 13.33 -10.96 2.50
CA TYR A 31 14.33 -11.13 3.55
C TYR A 31 13.91 -12.31 4.41
N GLN A 32 14.84 -13.24 4.62
CA GLN A 32 14.70 -14.35 5.54
C GLN A 32 15.66 -14.05 6.69
N ASP A 33 15.12 -13.80 7.88
CA ASP A 33 15.93 -13.67 9.08
C ASP A 33 15.92 -14.99 9.83
N GLU A 34 17.08 -15.64 9.93
CA GLU A 34 17.30 -16.84 10.73
C GLU A 34 17.26 -16.51 12.25
N ALA A 35 17.28 -15.23 12.63
CA ALA A 35 17.05 -14.76 14.00
C ALA A 35 15.54 -14.68 14.33
N ALA A 36 14.82 -15.74 14.01
CA ALA A 36 13.36 -15.90 14.03
C ALA A 36 12.73 -15.95 15.44
N GLY A 37 13.10 -15.02 16.34
CA GLY A 37 12.60 -15.03 17.72
C GLY A 37 12.18 -13.69 18.32
N ALA A 38 12.65 -12.54 17.83
CA ALA A 38 12.54 -11.30 18.62
C ALA A 38 12.13 -10.02 17.88
N TYR A 39 12.07 -9.99 16.55
CA TYR A 39 11.52 -8.84 15.86
C TYR A 39 10.01 -8.99 15.71
N ARG A 40 9.31 -8.72 16.82
CA ARG A 40 7.91 -8.27 16.77
C ARG A 40 7.92 -7.03 15.88
N GLY A 41 7.62 -7.19 14.59
CA GLY A 41 7.73 -6.11 13.60
C GLY A 41 7.07 -4.81 14.09
N ALA A 42 7.41 -3.66 13.50
CA ALA A 42 7.07 -2.34 14.05
C ALA A 42 5.59 -2.11 14.43
N CYS A 43 4.67 -2.88 13.84
CA CYS A 43 3.23 -2.87 14.17
C CYS A 43 2.84 -3.64 15.44
N GLY A 44 3.76 -4.36 16.09
CA GLY A 44 3.52 -5.03 17.37
C GLY A 44 2.64 -6.29 17.33
N TYR A 45 2.25 -6.79 16.15
CA TYR A 45 1.40 -7.98 16.02
C TYR A 45 2.04 -9.26 16.58
N GLY A 46 3.38 -9.35 16.57
CA GLY A 46 4.11 -10.53 17.07
C GLY A 46 3.65 -11.82 16.40
N ASP A 47 3.40 -12.84 17.20
CA ASP A 47 3.02 -14.20 16.75
C ASP A 47 1.62 -14.26 16.11
N LEU A 48 0.82 -13.19 16.23
CA LEU A 48 -0.49 -13.10 15.58
C LEU A 48 -0.39 -12.75 14.09
N THR A 49 0.77 -12.27 13.62
CA THR A 49 0.97 -11.84 12.22
C THR A 49 0.56 -12.89 11.19
N PRO A 50 1.01 -14.16 11.25
CA PRO A 50 0.62 -15.18 10.27
C PRO A 50 -0.88 -15.47 10.27
N ALA A 51 -1.53 -15.47 11.45
CA ALA A 51 -2.97 -15.70 11.55
C ALA A 51 -3.78 -14.51 11.02
N LEU A 52 -3.35 -13.28 11.30
CA LEU A 52 -4.03 -12.07 10.86
C LEU A 52 -3.93 -11.86 9.34
N ALA A 53 -2.80 -12.23 8.76
CA ALA A 53 -2.49 -11.97 7.36
C ALA A 53 -2.64 -13.19 6.45
N ASN A 54 -3.16 -14.31 6.96
CA ASN A 54 -3.22 -15.60 6.24
C ASN A 54 -1.87 -16.02 5.65
N GLY A 55 -0.78 -15.74 6.37
CA GLY A 55 0.61 -15.99 5.92
C GLY A 55 1.18 -14.96 4.94
N TYR A 56 0.41 -13.97 4.49
CA TYR A 56 0.87 -12.92 3.56
C TYR A 56 1.17 -11.60 4.28
N PHE A 57 2.39 -11.42 4.76
CA PHE A 57 2.82 -10.19 5.40
C PHE A 57 4.15 -9.69 4.81
N SER A 58 4.39 -8.38 4.92
CA SER A 58 5.61 -7.75 4.44
C SER A 58 6.01 -6.58 5.34
N ALA A 59 7.31 -6.34 5.46
CA ALA A 59 7.80 -5.05 5.93
C ALA A 59 7.57 -3.98 4.85
N ILE A 60 7.32 -2.74 5.26
CA ILE A 60 7.02 -1.65 4.34
C ILE A 60 7.87 -0.42 4.64
N MET A 61 8.10 0.40 3.62
CA MET A 61 8.92 1.61 3.71
C MET A 61 8.25 2.71 4.57
N PRO A 62 9.02 3.63 5.19
CA PRO A 62 8.49 4.66 6.10
C PRO A 62 7.31 5.49 5.55
N PRO A 63 7.27 5.89 4.26
CA PRO A 63 6.12 6.61 3.69
C PRO A 63 4.78 5.87 3.77
N LEU A 64 4.80 4.54 3.75
CA LEU A 64 3.61 3.70 3.85
C LEU A 64 3.35 3.25 5.29
N TYR A 65 4.40 3.09 6.10
CA TYR A 65 4.28 2.80 7.53
C TYR A 65 3.61 3.94 8.31
N LYS A 66 3.90 5.21 7.96
CA LYS A 66 3.29 6.42 8.53
C LYS A 66 3.23 6.40 10.07
N TYR A 67 4.37 6.15 10.72
CA TYR A 67 4.47 6.05 12.19
C TYR A 67 3.49 5.05 12.82
N GLY A 68 3.14 3.98 12.09
CA GLY A 68 2.19 2.96 12.54
C GLY A 68 0.78 3.12 12.00
N ALA A 69 0.42 4.26 11.42
CA ALA A 69 -0.91 4.45 10.81
C ALA A 69 -1.16 3.53 9.59
N GLY A 70 -0.09 3.00 8.97
CA GLY A 70 -0.18 2.01 7.91
C GLY A 70 -0.25 0.55 8.37
N CYS A 71 -0.23 0.29 9.69
CA CYS A 71 -0.32 -1.07 10.20
C CYS A 71 -1.67 -1.71 9.87
N GLY A 72 -1.64 -2.91 9.30
CA GLY A 72 -2.84 -3.62 8.84
C GLY A 72 -3.33 -3.21 7.46
N ALA A 73 -2.63 -2.31 6.76
CA ALA A 73 -2.92 -2.01 5.36
C ALA A 73 -2.59 -3.20 4.44
N CYS A 74 -3.42 -3.43 3.42
CA CYS A 74 -3.21 -4.46 2.42
C CYS A 74 -2.94 -3.82 1.05
N PHE A 75 -1.99 -4.39 0.31
CA PHE A 75 -1.62 -3.92 -1.03
C PHE A 75 -1.67 -5.07 -2.02
N GLN A 76 -2.18 -4.80 -3.23
CA GLN A 76 -2.11 -5.73 -4.34
C GLN A 76 -0.83 -5.45 -5.14
N ILE A 77 0.07 -6.41 -5.19
CA ILE A 77 1.30 -6.33 -5.97
C ILE A 77 1.04 -6.99 -7.33
N ARG A 78 1.43 -6.30 -8.40
CA ARG A 78 1.39 -6.82 -9.78
C ARG A 78 2.79 -6.67 -10.36
N SER A 79 3.37 -7.80 -10.77
CA SER A 79 4.65 -7.88 -11.48
C SER A 79 4.50 -7.55 -12.96
#